data_AF-D2TYN4-F1
#
_entry.id   AF-D2TYN4-F1
#
_cell.length_a   1.000
_cell.length_b   1.000
_cell.length_c   1.000
_cell.angle_alpha   90.00
_cell.angle_beta   90.00
_cell.angle_gamma   90.00
#
_symmetry.space_group_name_H-M   'P 1'
#
loop_
_entity.id
_entity.type
_entity.pdbx_description
1 polymer ?
#
loop_
_entity_poly.entity_id
_entity_poly.type
_entity_poly.pdbx_seq_one_letter_code
_entity_poly.pdbx_strand_id
1 'polypeptide(L)'
;MTQNFRFRDAWNNAIWYALREVTGIPSPNPFEVRYIPAIAEECERIWQVTQHLQELIVEAEKTVIKRIVRKREDANFVLKQIEDILASESSKNQLTNSLWKCHKAKLIDFEKRT
;
A
#
# COMPACT_ATOMS: atom_id res chain seq x y z
N MET A 1 -12.54 -10.34 -3.14
CA MET A 1 -11.18 -9.77 -3.28
C MET A 1 -10.19 -10.85 -2.83
N THR A 2 -9.02 -11.02 -3.48
CA THR A 2 -7.88 -11.93 -3.14
C THR A 2 -7.78 -13.38 -3.68
N GLN A 3 -8.43 -13.76 -4.79
CA GLN A 3 -8.30 -15.15 -5.30
C GLN A 3 -6.94 -15.47 -6.00
N ASN A 4 -6.18 -14.47 -6.46
CA ASN A 4 -4.98 -14.70 -7.31
C ASN A 4 -3.63 -14.26 -6.71
N PHE A 5 -3.51 -14.09 -5.39
CA PHE A 5 -2.19 -13.82 -4.79
C PHE A 5 -1.46 -15.13 -4.50
N ARG A 6 -0.28 -15.31 -5.13
CA ARG A 6 0.66 -16.41 -4.84
C ARG A 6 1.05 -16.50 -3.35
N PHE A 7 0.90 -15.40 -2.61
CA PHE A 7 1.24 -15.26 -1.19
C PHE A 7 0.00 -14.98 -0.32
N ARG A 8 -1.16 -15.54 -0.67
CA ARG A 8 -2.44 -15.29 0.03
C ARG A 8 -2.35 -15.48 1.56
N ASP A 9 -1.70 -16.54 2.03
CA ASP A 9 -1.63 -16.82 3.47
C ASP A 9 -0.71 -15.84 4.19
N ALA A 10 0.44 -15.49 3.58
CA ALA A 10 1.33 -14.46 4.11
C ALA A 10 0.64 -13.08 4.15
N TRP A 11 -0.16 -12.78 3.12
CA TRP A 11 -0.96 -11.55 3.06
C TRP A 11 -1.99 -11.49 4.19
N ASN A 12 -2.75 -12.57 4.39
CA ASN A 12 -3.71 -12.64 5.50
C ASN A 12 -3.02 -12.47 6.86
N ASN A 13 -1.89 -13.15 7.07
CA ASN A 13 -1.14 -13.04 8.32
C ASN A 13 -0.62 -11.61 8.56
N ALA A 14 -0.14 -10.93 7.50
CA ALA A 14 0.32 -9.55 7.57
C ALA A 14 -0.82 -8.58 7.92
N ILE A 15 -2.01 -8.76 7.34
CA ILE A 15 -3.20 -7.95 7.69
C ILE A 15 -3.53 -8.14 9.18
N TRP A 16 -3.64 -9.37 9.64
CA TRP A 16 -3.93 -9.64 11.05
C TRP A 16 -2.89 -9.01 11.97
N TYR A 17 -1.61 -9.11 11.62
CA TYR A 17 -0.54 -8.46 12.38
C TYR A 17 -0.72 -6.94 12.44
N ALA A 18 -0.95 -6.27 11.31
CA ALA A 18 -1.13 -4.83 11.24
C ALA A 18 -2.36 -4.35 12.05
N LEU A 19 -3.48 -5.06 11.96
CA LEU A 19 -4.67 -4.75 12.76
C LEU A 19 -4.41 -4.90 14.27
N ARG A 20 -3.61 -5.89 14.66
CA ARG A 20 -3.21 -6.12 16.05
C ARG A 20 -2.27 -5.04 16.56
N GLU A 21 -1.39 -4.54 15.71
CA GLU A 21 -0.47 -3.44 16.02
C GLU A 21 -1.24 -2.14 16.30
N VAL A 22 -2.17 -1.74 15.43
CA VAL A 22 -2.92 -0.47 15.60
C VAL A 22 -3.92 -0.51 16.75
N THR A 23 -4.42 -1.69 17.12
CA THR A 23 -5.37 -1.85 18.23
C THR A 23 -4.69 -2.14 19.57
N GLY A 24 -3.41 -2.55 19.56
CA GLY A 24 -2.65 -2.96 20.75
C GLY A 24 -3.16 -4.25 21.41
N ILE A 25 -4.04 -5.00 20.74
CA ILE A 25 -4.65 -6.21 21.32
C ILE A 25 -3.85 -7.43 20.86
N PRO A 26 -3.14 -8.16 21.75
CA PRO A 26 -2.44 -9.36 21.35
C PRO A 26 -3.41 -10.50 21.04
N SER A 27 -3.00 -11.41 20.15
CA SER A 27 -3.67 -12.71 19.99
C SER A 27 -3.58 -13.51 21.30
N PRO A 28 -4.62 -14.22 21.75
CA PRO A 28 -5.88 -14.56 21.07
C PRO A 28 -7.06 -13.64 21.41
N ASN A 29 -6.83 -12.49 22.06
CA ASN A 29 -7.93 -11.66 22.58
C ASN A 29 -8.81 -11.13 21.45
N PRO A 30 -10.15 -11.12 21.58
CA PRO A 30 -11.05 -10.64 20.53
C PRO A 30 -10.94 -9.12 20.35
N PHE A 31 -11.27 -8.63 19.14
CA PHE A 31 -11.49 -7.21 18.91
C PHE A 31 -12.82 -6.77 19.50
N GLU A 32 -12.86 -5.56 20.04
CA GLU A 32 -14.06 -4.94 20.60
C GLU A 32 -14.54 -3.75 19.76
N VAL A 33 -15.82 -3.37 19.90
CA VAL A 33 -16.47 -2.31 19.12
C VAL A 33 -15.73 -0.97 19.21
N ARG A 34 -15.10 -0.68 20.36
CA ARG A 34 -14.32 0.55 20.55
C ARG A 34 -13.13 0.70 19.58
N TYR A 35 -12.68 -0.39 18.96
CA TYR A 35 -11.54 -0.39 18.04
C TYR A 35 -11.93 -0.28 16.57
N ILE A 36 -13.23 -0.28 16.24
CA ILE A 36 -13.71 -0.15 14.86
C ILE A 36 -13.09 1.04 14.13
N PRO A 37 -12.96 2.25 14.73
CA PRO A 37 -12.33 3.38 14.04
C PRO A 37 -10.87 3.11 13.64
N ALA A 38 -10.07 2.52 14.53
CA ALA A 38 -8.66 2.21 14.27
C ALA A 38 -8.51 1.11 13.21
N ILE A 39 -9.38 0.10 13.25
CA ILE A 39 -9.42 -0.99 12.26
C ILE A 39 -9.81 -0.44 10.88
N ALA A 40 -10.81 0.47 10.83
CA ALA A 40 -11.25 1.08 9.59
C ALA A 40 -10.13 1.92 8.94
N GLU A 41 -9.46 2.77 9.72
CA GLU A 41 -8.33 3.57 9.22
C GLU A 41 -7.21 2.69 8.65
N GLU A 42 -6.89 1.60 9.34
CA GLU A 42 -5.84 0.69 8.89
C GLU A 42 -6.25 -0.12 7.65
N CYS A 43 -7.52 -0.54 7.56
CA CYS A 43 -8.07 -1.15 6.35
C CYS A 43 -8.02 -0.19 5.15
N GLU A 44 -8.32 1.10 5.34
CA GLU A 44 -8.21 2.12 4.30
C GLU A 44 -6.75 2.28 3.84
N ARG A 45 -5.80 2.35 4.79
CA ARG A 45 -4.37 2.42 4.48
C ARG A 45 -3.90 1.22 3.65
N ILE A 46 -4.26 0.00 4.06
CA ILE A 46 -3.94 -1.25 3.35
C ILE A 46 -4.56 -1.23 1.94
N TRP A 47 -5.81 -0.79 1.83
CA TRP A 47 -6.50 -0.67 0.55
C TRP A 47 -5.78 0.28 -0.40
N GLN A 48 -5.41 1.47 0.06
CA GLN A 48 -4.69 2.48 -0.74
C GLN A 48 -3.37 1.93 -1.28
N VAL A 49 -2.58 1.25 -0.44
CA VAL A 49 -1.33 0.60 -0.86
C VAL A 49 -1.60 -0.46 -1.93
N THR A 50 -2.65 -1.27 -1.74
CA THR A 50 -3.02 -2.33 -2.67
C THR A 50 -3.48 -1.78 -4.02
N GLN A 51 -4.30 -0.73 -4.02
CA GLN A 51 -4.76 -0.07 -5.24
C GLN A 51 -3.59 0.51 -6.04
N HIS A 52 -2.70 1.24 -5.36
CA HIS A 52 -1.53 1.80 -6.02
C HIS A 52 -0.61 0.73 -6.62
N LEU A 53 -0.37 -0.37 -5.90
CA LEU A 53 0.37 -1.51 -6.44
C LEU A 53 -0.30 -2.12 -7.67
N GLN A 54 -1.63 -2.24 -7.66
CA GLN A 54 -2.38 -2.79 -8.80
C GLN A 54 -2.27 -1.89 -10.03
N GLU A 55 -2.34 -0.57 -9.87
CA GLU A 55 -2.15 0.39 -10.96
C GLU A 55 -0.75 0.26 -11.58
N LEU A 56 0.28 0.17 -10.73
CA LEU A 56 1.66 -0.03 -11.16
C LEU A 56 1.85 -1.32 -11.96
N ILE A 57 1.26 -2.43 -11.51
CA ILE A 57 1.32 -3.71 -12.22
C ILE A 57 0.66 -3.58 -13.60
N VAL A 58 -0.52 -2.97 -13.67
CA VAL A 58 -1.24 -2.79 -14.94
C VAL A 58 -0.44 -1.92 -15.92
N GLU A 59 0.20 -0.86 -15.47
CA GLU A 59 1.04 -0.01 -16.34
C GLU A 59 2.33 -0.71 -16.78
N ALA A 60 2.95 -1.50 -15.89
CA ALA A 60 4.10 -2.33 -16.24
C ALA A 60 3.73 -3.37 -17.30
N GLU A 61 2.61 -4.08 -17.12
CA GLU A 61 2.09 -5.06 -18.08
C GLU A 61 1.82 -4.42 -19.45
N LYS A 62 1.13 -3.27 -19.48
CA LYS A 62 0.90 -2.51 -20.72
C LYS A 62 2.20 -2.15 -21.42
N THR A 63 3.21 -1.72 -20.66
CA THR A 63 4.52 -1.33 -21.19
C THR A 63 5.26 -2.52 -21.80
N VAL A 64 5.29 -3.66 -21.10
CA VAL A 64 5.88 -4.91 -21.59
C VAL A 64 5.20 -5.36 -22.89
N ILE A 65 3.86 -5.39 -22.93
CA ILE A 65 3.11 -5.77 -24.13
C ILE A 65 3.42 -4.83 -25.29
N LYS A 66 3.40 -3.51 -25.06
CA LYS A 66 3.58 -2.52 -26.13
C LYS A 66 5.00 -2.46 -26.68
N ARG A 67 6.02 -2.49 -25.80
CA ARG A 67 7.42 -2.26 -26.18
C ARG A 67 8.17 -3.54 -26.47
N ILE A 68 8.03 -4.55 -25.61
CA ILE A 68 8.76 -5.82 -25.77
C ILE A 68 8.01 -6.72 -26.77
N VAL A 69 6.74 -7.03 -26.50
CA VAL A 69 6.02 -8.03 -27.32
C VAL A 69 5.70 -7.50 -28.72
N ARG A 70 5.17 -6.28 -28.84
CA ARG A 70 4.76 -5.71 -30.14
C ARG A 70 5.90 -5.07 -30.92
N LYS A 71 6.76 -4.28 -30.27
CA LYS A 71 7.84 -3.54 -30.93
C LYS A 71 9.19 -4.27 -30.92
N ARG A 72 9.32 -5.39 -30.20
CA ARG A 72 10.57 -6.17 -30.05
C ARG A 72 11.76 -5.32 -29.61
N GLU A 73 11.51 -4.33 -28.76
CA GLU A 73 12.56 -3.57 -28.09
C GLU A 73 13.38 -4.48 -27.16
N ASP A 74 14.61 -4.09 -26.85
CA ASP A 74 15.47 -4.83 -25.91
C ASP A 74 14.79 -4.95 -24.53
N ALA A 75 14.54 -6.20 -24.13
CA ALA A 75 13.80 -6.48 -22.90
C ALA A 75 14.52 -5.98 -21.65
N ASN A 76 15.86 -6.08 -21.61
CA ASN A 76 16.64 -5.67 -20.45
C ASN A 76 16.56 -4.15 -20.25
N PHE A 77 16.60 -3.38 -21.34
CA PHE A 77 16.47 -1.94 -21.30
C PHE A 77 15.08 -1.47 -20.85
N VAL A 78 14.02 -2.13 -21.31
CA VAL A 78 12.64 -1.77 -20.93
C VAL A 78 12.36 -2.17 -19.48
N LEU A 79 12.81 -3.34 -19.04
CA LEU A 79 12.65 -3.78 -17.65
C LEU A 79 13.39 -2.85 -16.68
N LYS A 80 14.63 -2.45 -17.01
CA LYS A 80 15.38 -1.49 -16.21
C LYS A 80 14.66 -0.14 -16.06
N GLN A 81 14.04 0.36 -17.14
CA GLN A 81 13.23 1.58 -17.05
C GLN A 81 12.01 1.41 -16.14
N ILE A 82 11.35 0.25 -16.18
CA ILE A 82 10.23 -0.03 -15.28
C ILE A 82 10.73 -0.03 -13.82
N GLU A 83 11.88 -0.65 -13.55
CA GLU A 83 12.50 -0.63 -12.21
C GLU A 83 12.84 0.79 -11.75
N ASP A 84 13.43 1.62 -12.61
CA ASP A 84 13.77 3.02 -12.30
C ASP A 84 12.51 3.85 -11.99
N ILE A 85 11.43 3.65 -12.74
CA ILE A 85 10.13 4.31 -12.50
C ILE A 85 9.58 3.88 -11.14
N LEU A 86 9.56 2.58 -10.85
CA LEU A 86 9.09 2.05 -9.57
C LEU A 86 9.90 2.59 -8.38
N ALA A 87 11.22 2.71 -8.52
CA ALA A 87 12.08 3.31 -7.50
C ALA A 87 11.75 4.80 -7.27
N SER A 88 11.44 5.54 -8.33
CA SER A 88 11.06 6.94 -8.24
C SER A 88 9.68 7.15 -7.58
N GLU A 89 8.72 6.25 -7.83
CA GLU A 89 7.39 6.32 -7.23
C GLU A 89 7.38 5.96 -5.76
N SER A 90 8.18 4.97 -5.35
CA SER A 90 8.41 4.66 -3.93
C SER A 90 8.87 5.90 -3.14
N SER A 91 9.78 6.69 -3.71
CA SER A 91 10.29 7.91 -3.08
C SER A 91 9.20 9.00 -2.95
N LYS A 92 8.37 9.18 -3.98
CA LYS A 92 7.23 10.12 -3.94
C LYS A 92 6.20 9.73 -2.87
N ASN A 93 5.88 8.45 -2.75
CA ASN A 93 4.92 7.97 -1.76
C ASN A 93 5.41 8.14 -0.31
N GLN A 94 6.71 8.00 -0.05
CA GLN A 94 7.26 8.30 1.28
C GLN A 94 7.11 9.79 1.64
N LEU A 95 7.32 10.68 0.66
CA LEU A 95 7.14 12.12 0.82
C LEU A 95 5.66 12.49 1.06
N THR A 96 4.72 11.92 0.30
CA THR A 96 3.28 12.19 0.50
C THR A 96 2.78 11.65 1.84
N ASN A 97 3.22 10.47 2.26
CA ASN A 97 2.85 9.88 3.55
C ASN A 97 3.38 10.71 4.73
N SER A 98 4.63 11.19 4.65
CA SER A 98 5.19 12.06 5.70
C SER A 98 4.47 13.41 5.77
N LEU A 99 4.09 14.00 4.63
CA LEU A 99 3.28 15.21 4.57
C LEU A 99 1.89 15.00 5.18
N TRP A 100 1.21 13.91 4.82
CA TRP A 100 -0.12 13.58 5.36
C TRP A 100 -0.06 13.37 6.88
N LYS A 101 0.96 12.65 7.37
CA LYS A 101 1.19 12.46 8.82
C LYS A 101 1.40 13.80 9.54
N CYS A 102 2.18 14.70 8.95
CA CYS A 102 2.45 16.03 9.50
C CYS A 102 1.18 16.90 9.52
N HIS A 103 0.35 16.82 8.47
CA HIS A 103 -0.92 17.52 8.39
C HIS A 103 -1.93 16.99 9.43
N LYS A 104 -2.08 15.66 9.54
CA LYS A 104 -2.96 15.03 10.53
C LYS A 104 -2.54 15.37 11.96
N ALA A 105 -1.24 15.39 12.28
CA ALA A 105 -0.74 15.80 13.58
C ALA A 105 -1.15 17.25 13.93
N LYS A 106 -1.04 18.17 12.97
CA LYS A 106 -1.47 19.56 13.16
C LYS A 106 -2.97 19.65 13.43
N LEU A 107 -3.81 18.92 12.70
CA LEU A 107 -5.26 18.92 12.91
C LEU A 107 -5.64 18.44 14.33
N ILE A 108 -4.99 17.37 14.80
CA ILE A 108 -5.18 16.84 16.16
C ILE A 108 -4.73 17.86 17.23
N ASP A 109 -3.62 18.57 16.98
CA ASP A 109 -3.15 19.64 17.89
C ASP A 109 -4.09 20.85 17.92
N PHE A 110 -4.78 21.14 16.82
CA PHE A 110 -5.82 22.19 16.78
C PHE A 110 -7.06 21.78 17.55
N GLU A 111 -7.52 20.54 17.39
CA GLU A 111 -8.71 20.01 18.06
C GLU A 111 -8.54 19.95 19.60
N LYS A 112 -7.30 19.77 20.09
CA LYS A 112 -6.98 19.77 21.53
C LYS A 112 -6.84 21.14 22.18
N ARG A 113 -6.77 22.23 21.40
CA ARG A 113 -6.60 23.60 21.91
C ARG A 113 -7.93 24.38 22.03
N THR A 114 -9.01 23.82 21.49
CA THR A 114 -10.41 24.26 21.68
C THR A 114 -11.08 23.46 22.77
#